data_AF-A0A4Q6BR52-F1
#
_entry.id   AF-A0A4Q6BR52-F1
#
_cell.length_a   1.000
_cell.length_b   1.000
_cell.length_c   1.000
_cell.angle_alpha   90.00
_cell.angle_beta   90.00
_cell.angle_gamma   90.00
#
_symmetry.space_group_name_H-M   'P 1'
#
loop_
_entity.id
_entity.type
_entity.pdbx_description
1 polymer ?
#
loop_
_entity_poly.entity_id
_entity_poly.type
_entity_poly.pdbx_seq_one_letter_code
_entity_poly.pdbx_strand_id
1 'polypeptide(L)'
;MRNVWGKTLSFMGMIVGLSSCLSGGTATSTSSSLIKYCELASNQLGSLSGRWRSLPIPVAFREGQFTADEISQIIFAINTWNKFFMKVHGVQAFEAGTAENPNLSTQNRSAALCSKTIIDSSGNWSGQVVIFKNTRWPFTTARSAIAFTSFCTNKNQYQIHEMGNAVIDLNYEDFFASGKPQPDLVTNLLHELGHVSGLDHSCNSKSESDSEFVGCGSRPPQEYLDAVMYAYDVSSA
;
A
#
# COMPACT_ATOMS: atom_id res chain seq x y z
N MET A 1 -2.87 -0.83 42.84
CA MET A 1 -3.66 0.40 42.60
C MET A 1 -2.72 1.61 42.61
N ARG A 2 -2.87 2.48 41.61
CA ARG A 2 -2.32 3.85 41.44
C ARG A 2 -0.91 4.05 40.86
N ASN A 3 -0.95 4.53 39.61
CA ASN A 3 -0.05 5.35 38.79
C ASN A 3 1.03 6.20 39.49
N VAL A 4 2.19 6.34 38.84
CA VAL A 4 2.90 7.63 38.62
C VAL A 4 3.60 7.61 37.24
N TRP A 5 3.59 8.78 36.60
CA TRP A 5 3.96 9.09 35.21
C TRP A 5 5.47 9.27 34.95
N GLY A 6 5.89 9.08 33.70
CA GLY A 6 7.14 9.61 33.11
C GLY A 6 6.89 10.07 31.67
N LYS A 7 7.27 11.32 31.36
CA LYS A 7 6.91 12.09 30.15
C LYS A 7 7.88 11.88 28.97
N THR A 8 7.36 12.26 27.78
CA THR A 8 8.02 12.75 26.55
C THR A 8 8.73 11.77 25.60
N LEU A 9 8.13 11.54 24.41
CA LEU A 9 8.71 11.98 23.13
C LEU A 9 7.63 12.06 22.04
N SER A 10 7.68 13.14 21.27
CA SER A 10 6.74 13.55 20.24
C SER A 10 7.06 12.88 18.90
N PHE A 11 6.05 12.41 18.15
CA PHE A 11 6.15 12.23 16.69
C PHE A 11 4.81 12.56 16.04
N MET A 12 4.87 13.45 15.06
CA MET A 12 3.76 14.07 14.34
C MET A 12 2.79 13.04 13.74
N GLY A 13 1.50 13.35 13.89
CA GLY A 13 0.43 12.61 13.24
C GLY A 13 0.41 12.87 11.74
N MET A 14 0.25 11.78 10.98
CA MET A 14 -0.29 11.82 9.63
C MET A 14 -1.71 12.38 9.75
N ILE A 15 -1.91 13.60 9.25
CA ILE A 15 -3.21 14.28 9.27
C ILE A 15 -4.08 13.59 8.22
N VAL A 16 -5.09 12.84 8.68
CA VAL A 16 -6.31 12.62 7.89
C VAL A 16 -7.18 13.85 8.14
N GLY A 17 -7.31 14.69 7.12
CA GLY A 17 -8.01 15.97 7.22
C GLY A 17 -9.49 15.81 7.51
N LEU A 18 -9.90 16.16 8.74
CA LEU A 18 -11.28 16.57 9.03
C LEU A 18 -11.30 18.09 9.05
N SER A 19 -11.84 18.65 7.97
CA SER A 19 -12.11 20.08 7.81
C SER A 19 -13.01 20.59 8.93
N SER A 20 -12.50 21.51 9.76
CA SER A 20 -13.31 22.31 10.70
C SER A 20 -12.52 23.55 11.16
N CYS A 21 -12.99 24.71 10.70
CA CYS A 21 -12.82 26.08 11.19
C CYS A 21 -11.68 26.41 12.19
N LEU A 22 -10.76 27.25 11.71
CA LEU A 22 -9.79 28.00 12.53
C LEU A 22 -10.51 28.95 13.50
N SER A 23 -10.42 28.67 14.79
CA SER A 23 -10.58 29.63 15.88
C SER A 23 -9.52 29.30 16.93
N GLY A 24 -8.66 30.26 17.24
CA GLY A 24 -7.53 30.10 18.15
C GLY A 24 -7.97 29.72 19.56
N GLY A 25 -7.87 28.43 19.88
CA GLY A 25 -7.97 27.89 21.21
C GLY A 25 -6.85 26.88 21.41
N THR A 26 -6.20 26.90 22.57
CA THR A 26 -5.25 25.86 22.99
C THR A 26 -5.95 24.51 22.96
N ALA A 27 -5.79 23.78 21.86
CA ALA A 27 -6.39 22.48 21.65
C ALA A 27 -5.81 21.49 22.66
N THR A 28 -6.52 21.28 23.76
CA THR A 28 -6.43 20.03 24.52
C THR A 28 -6.58 18.90 23.52
N SER A 29 -5.57 18.05 23.38
CA SER A 29 -5.60 16.88 22.51
C SER A 29 -6.68 15.92 23.01
N THR A 30 -7.94 16.20 22.66
CA THR A 30 -9.01 15.24 22.80
C THR A 30 -8.61 14.07 21.95
N SER A 31 -8.36 12.94 22.62
CA SER A 31 -8.19 11.62 22.02
C SER A 31 -9.40 11.38 21.11
N SER A 32 -9.31 11.78 19.84
CA SER A 32 -10.32 11.45 18.85
C SER A 32 -10.29 9.93 18.72
N SER A 33 -11.43 9.30 18.97
CA SER A 33 -11.59 7.87 18.71
C SER A 33 -11.25 7.63 17.23
N LEU A 34 -10.35 6.70 16.97
CA LEU A 34 -10.05 6.27 15.60
C LEU A 34 -11.35 5.76 14.97
N ILE A 35 -11.72 6.35 13.83
CA ILE A 35 -12.83 5.86 13.02
C ILE A 35 -12.41 4.51 12.44
N LYS A 36 -13.17 3.46 12.76
CA LYS A 36 -12.87 2.05 12.38
C LYS A 36 -13.73 1.55 11.21
N TYR A 37 -14.67 2.35 10.76
CA TYR A 37 -15.57 2.03 9.66
C TYR A 37 -15.59 3.20 8.69
N CYS A 38 -15.58 2.90 7.40
CA CYS A 38 -15.73 3.89 6.35
C CYS A 38 -17.04 3.58 5.62
N GLU A 39 -17.96 4.53 5.62
CA GLU A 39 -19.05 4.53 4.65
C GLU A 39 -18.48 5.11 3.37
N LEU A 40 -18.14 4.24 2.43
CA LEU A 40 -17.66 4.68 1.12
C LEU A 40 -18.81 5.27 0.34
N ALA A 41 -18.57 6.45 -0.23
CA ALA A 41 -19.48 7.03 -1.19
C ALA A 41 -19.60 6.08 -2.41
N SER A 42 -20.76 6.07 -3.07
CA SER A 42 -21.02 5.14 -4.18
C SER A 42 -20.06 5.32 -5.37
N ASN A 43 -19.44 6.50 -5.50
CA ASN A 43 -18.41 6.83 -6.49
C ASN A 43 -16.97 6.53 -6.02
N GLN A 44 -16.80 5.86 -4.89
CA GLN A 44 -15.53 5.39 -4.35
C GLN A 44 -15.49 3.88 -4.15
N LEU A 45 -16.45 3.14 -4.70
CA LEU A 45 -16.46 1.68 -4.59
C LEU A 45 -15.20 1.05 -5.22
N GLY A 46 -14.62 1.70 -6.22
CA GLY A 46 -13.37 1.31 -6.88
C GLY A 46 -12.11 1.63 -6.07
N SER A 47 -12.18 2.45 -5.02
CA SER A 47 -11.01 2.77 -4.19
C SER A 47 -10.61 1.61 -3.25
N LEU A 48 -11.35 0.49 -3.28
CA LEU A 48 -11.00 -0.75 -2.61
C LEU A 48 -10.80 -1.86 -3.65
N SER A 49 -9.54 -2.24 -3.87
CA SER A 49 -9.21 -3.32 -4.81
C SER A 49 -9.56 -4.71 -4.26
N GLY A 50 -9.66 -4.87 -2.94
CA GLY A 50 -10.06 -6.13 -2.32
C GLY A 50 -9.67 -6.27 -0.85
N ARG A 51 -9.71 -7.50 -0.35
CA ARG A 51 -9.24 -7.85 1.00
C ARG A 51 -8.58 -9.23 1.04
N TRP A 52 -7.69 -9.41 2.00
CA TRP A 52 -7.17 -10.74 2.35
C TRP A 52 -8.04 -11.42 3.39
N ARG A 53 -8.08 -12.77 3.37
CA ARG A 53 -8.82 -13.56 4.37
C ARG A 53 -8.10 -13.66 5.72
N SER A 54 -6.79 -13.47 5.72
CA SER A 54 -5.94 -13.66 6.88
C SER A 54 -4.92 -12.54 6.99
N LEU A 55 -4.44 -12.30 8.21
CA LEU A 55 -3.34 -11.41 8.54
C LEU A 55 -2.41 -12.10 9.55
N PRO A 56 -1.11 -11.77 9.57
CA PRO A 56 -0.42 -10.84 8.66
C PRO A 56 -0.23 -11.43 7.25
N ILE A 57 -0.12 -10.57 6.23
CA ILE A 57 0.19 -10.95 4.84
C ILE A 57 1.69 -11.26 4.73
N PRO A 58 2.10 -12.47 4.36
CA PRO A 58 3.50 -12.81 4.15
C PRO A 58 4.03 -12.05 2.95
N VAL A 59 5.09 -11.27 3.16
CA VAL A 59 5.82 -10.54 2.13
C VAL A 59 7.23 -11.10 2.08
N ALA A 60 7.75 -11.32 0.88
CA ALA A 60 9.11 -11.79 0.68
C ALA A 60 9.84 -11.02 -0.40
N PHE A 61 11.15 -10.96 -0.25
CA PHE A 61 12.08 -10.38 -1.20
C PHE A 61 12.50 -11.47 -2.19
N ARG A 62 12.53 -11.14 -3.47
CA ARG A 62 13.16 -12.03 -4.44
C ARG A 62 14.65 -12.19 -4.09
N GLU A 63 15.07 -13.43 -3.85
CA GLU A 63 16.43 -13.74 -3.39
C GLU A 63 17.50 -13.19 -4.35
N GLY A 64 18.53 -12.57 -3.76
CA GLY A 64 19.71 -12.05 -4.47
C GLY A 64 19.48 -10.76 -5.28
N GLN A 65 18.28 -10.16 -5.22
CA GLN A 65 18.00 -8.93 -5.99
C GLN A 65 18.29 -7.63 -5.23
N PHE A 66 18.09 -7.63 -3.91
CA PHE A 66 18.16 -6.42 -3.11
C PHE A 66 19.44 -6.34 -2.29
N THR A 67 19.97 -5.13 -2.12
CA THR A 67 21.04 -4.87 -1.16
C THR A 67 20.47 -4.82 0.27
N ALA A 68 21.34 -4.91 1.28
CA ALA A 68 20.92 -4.78 2.68
C ALA A 68 20.26 -3.41 2.98
N ASP A 69 20.75 -2.34 2.36
CA ASP A 69 20.20 -1.00 2.52
C ASP A 69 18.79 -0.88 1.89
N GLU A 70 18.58 -1.48 0.72
CA GLU A 70 17.26 -1.55 0.08
C GLU A 70 16.29 -2.38 0.94
N ILE A 71 16.71 -3.54 1.44
CA ILE A 71 15.90 -4.38 2.34
C ILE A 71 15.49 -3.59 3.59
N SER A 72 16.42 -2.85 4.20
CA SER A 72 16.15 -2.04 5.39
C SER A 72 15.09 -0.96 5.13
N GLN A 73 15.17 -0.29 3.98
CA GLN A 73 14.18 0.71 3.55
C GLN A 73 12.80 0.10 3.31
N ILE A 74 12.74 -1.07 2.66
CA ILE A 74 11.48 -1.77 2.38
C ILE A 74 10.85 -2.27 3.70
N ILE A 75 11.65 -2.87 4.60
CA ILE A 75 11.21 -3.26 5.95
C ILE A 75 10.67 -2.04 6.73
N PHE A 76 11.28 -0.86 6.56
CA PHE A 76 10.76 0.37 7.16
C PHE A 76 9.37 0.75 6.64
N ALA A 77 9.13 0.66 5.32
CA ALA A 77 7.81 0.90 4.73
C ALA A 77 6.76 -0.10 5.26
N ILE A 78 7.12 -1.40 5.32
CA ILE A 78 6.29 -2.46 5.90
C ILE A 78 5.95 -2.17 7.37
N ASN A 79 6.95 -1.77 8.16
CA ASN A 79 6.76 -1.43 9.56
C ASN A 79 5.88 -0.19 9.78
N THR A 80 5.82 0.72 8.81
CA THR A 80 4.91 1.87 8.84
C THR A 80 3.46 1.40 8.76
N TRP A 81 3.14 0.50 7.84
CA TRP A 81 1.83 -0.15 7.77
C TRP A 81 1.51 -0.98 9.01
N ASN A 82 2.46 -1.77 9.51
CA ASN A 82 2.27 -2.57 10.72
C ASN A 82 1.98 -1.70 11.95
N LYS A 83 2.66 -0.57 12.12
CA LYS A 83 2.37 0.39 13.20
C LYS A 83 0.96 0.95 13.08
N PHE A 84 0.53 1.29 11.87
CA PHE A 84 -0.83 1.78 11.62
C PHE A 84 -1.89 0.71 11.97
N PHE A 85 -1.76 -0.51 11.42
CA PHE A 85 -2.69 -1.60 11.70
C PHE A 85 -2.71 -2.01 13.17
N MET A 86 -1.56 -2.03 13.84
CA MET A 86 -1.48 -2.32 15.26
C MET A 86 -2.25 -1.28 16.08
N LYS A 87 -2.15 0.00 15.70
CA LYS A 87 -2.86 1.09 16.37
C LYS A 87 -4.38 1.05 16.15
N VAL A 88 -4.83 0.72 14.94
CA VAL A 88 -6.26 0.76 14.57
C VAL A 88 -6.98 -0.54 14.93
N HIS A 89 -6.35 -1.68 14.65
CA HIS A 89 -6.93 -3.02 14.70
C HIS A 89 -6.27 -3.95 15.74
N GLY A 90 -5.11 -3.60 16.30
CA GLY A 90 -4.41 -4.45 17.25
C GLY A 90 -3.75 -5.68 16.61
N VAL A 91 -3.50 -5.65 15.30
CA VAL A 91 -2.87 -6.74 14.54
C VAL A 91 -1.77 -6.20 13.63
N GLN A 92 -0.84 -7.05 13.21
CA GLN A 92 0.12 -6.72 12.16
C GLN A 92 -0.54 -6.89 10.78
N ALA A 93 -0.20 -6.01 9.85
CA ALA A 93 -0.67 -6.09 8.47
C ALA A 93 0.15 -7.10 7.66
N PHE A 94 1.47 -7.09 7.87
CA PHE A 94 2.46 -7.73 7.02
C PHE A 94 3.51 -8.46 7.87
N GLU A 95 4.01 -9.58 7.34
CA GLU A 95 5.11 -10.34 7.92
C GLU A 95 6.21 -10.53 6.88
N ALA A 96 7.38 -9.94 7.13
CA ALA A 96 8.49 -9.90 6.18
C ALA A 96 9.84 -10.30 6.79
N GLY A 97 9.86 -10.77 8.04
CA GLY A 97 11.08 -10.94 8.81
C GLY A 97 11.69 -9.60 9.27
N THR A 98 13.01 -9.56 9.42
CA THR A 98 13.77 -8.35 9.80
C THR A 98 14.73 -7.93 8.69
N ALA A 99 15.42 -6.80 8.86
CA ALA A 99 16.45 -6.39 7.89
C ALA A 99 17.63 -7.40 7.84
N GLU A 100 17.95 -8.02 8.98
CA GLU A 100 19.03 -8.99 9.13
C GLU A 100 18.61 -10.40 8.69
N ASN A 101 17.33 -10.73 8.85
CA ASN A 101 16.76 -12.01 8.45
C ASN A 101 15.42 -11.80 7.72
N PRO A 102 15.47 -11.28 6.48
CA PRO A 102 14.27 -11.03 5.71
C PRO A 102 13.67 -12.34 5.17
N ASN A 103 12.37 -12.35 4.93
CA ASN A 103 11.73 -13.45 4.21
C ASN A 103 12.21 -13.47 2.76
N LEU A 104 12.88 -14.53 2.33
CA LEU A 104 13.39 -14.67 0.97
C LEU A 104 12.51 -15.62 0.14
N SER A 105 12.40 -15.33 -1.16
CA SER A 105 11.67 -16.16 -2.11
C SER A 105 12.52 -16.51 -3.32
N THR A 106 12.60 -17.81 -3.60
CA THR A 106 13.17 -18.36 -4.85
C THR A 106 12.17 -18.41 -5.99
N GLN A 107 10.95 -17.89 -5.80
CA GLN A 107 9.92 -17.81 -6.84
C GLN A 107 10.29 -16.81 -7.93
N ASN A 108 10.34 -17.26 -9.19
CA ASN A 108 10.49 -16.36 -10.33
C ASN A 108 9.17 -15.61 -10.58
N ARG A 109 9.27 -14.42 -11.16
CA ARG A 109 8.11 -13.65 -11.60
C ARG A 109 7.33 -14.47 -12.64
N SER A 110 6.10 -14.86 -12.30
CA SER A 110 5.24 -15.63 -13.20
C SER A 110 4.31 -14.70 -13.96
N ALA A 111 4.17 -14.91 -15.27
CA ALA A 111 3.13 -14.26 -16.06
C ALA A 111 1.71 -14.72 -15.66
N ALA A 112 1.59 -15.88 -15.02
CA ALA A 112 0.32 -16.48 -14.65
C ALA A 112 0.01 -16.28 -13.15
N LEU A 113 0.09 -15.03 -12.67
CA LEU A 113 -0.15 -14.69 -11.25
C LEU A 113 -1.45 -15.31 -10.72
N CYS A 114 -2.52 -15.26 -11.51
CA CYS A 114 -3.86 -15.69 -11.09
C CYS A 114 -4.11 -17.20 -11.22
N SER A 115 -3.13 -17.97 -11.71
CA SER A 115 -3.21 -19.44 -11.69
C SER A 115 -2.82 -20.04 -10.35
N LYS A 116 -2.33 -19.23 -9.40
CA LYS A 116 -1.91 -19.65 -8.07
C LYS A 116 -2.53 -18.74 -7.03
N THR A 117 -3.28 -19.32 -6.10
CA THR A 117 -3.64 -18.61 -4.87
C THR A 117 -2.60 -18.90 -3.79
N ILE A 118 -2.21 -17.86 -3.05
CA ILE A 118 -1.29 -17.94 -1.91
C ILE A 118 -2.03 -18.14 -0.58
N ILE A 119 -3.36 -18.30 -0.64
CA ILE A 119 -4.21 -18.69 0.49
C ILE A 119 -4.90 -20.00 0.11
N ASP A 120 -4.79 -21.02 0.95
CA ASP A 120 -5.48 -22.29 0.73
C ASP A 120 -7.00 -22.22 1.00
N SER A 121 -7.72 -23.30 0.75
CA SER A 121 -9.16 -23.36 1.00
C SER A 121 -9.55 -23.20 2.48
N SER A 122 -8.59 -23.39 3.40
CA SER A 122 -8.77 -23.24 4.84
C SER A 122 -8.43 -21.83 5.33
N GLY A 123 -7.97 -20.94 4.46
CA GLY A 123 -7.58 -19.57 4.82
C GLY A 123 -6.13 -19.44 5.31
N ASN A 124 -5.32 -20.51 5.24
CA ASN A 124 -3.92 -20.45 5.61
C ASN A 124 -3.04 -20.00 4.45
N TRP A 125 -1.93 -19.36 4.77
CA TRP A 125 -0.94 -18.97 3.77
C TRP A 125 -0.21 -20.19 3.20
N SER A 126 -0.29 -20.36 1.88
CA SER A 126 0.46 -21.36 1.10
C SER A 126 1.59 -20.72 0.28
N GLY A 127 1.68 -19.39 0.29
CA GLY A 127 2.68 -18.60 -0.40
C GLY A 127 2.80 -17.20 0.20
N GLN A 128 3.36 -16.29 -0.58
CA GLN A 128 3.76 -14.96 -0.13
C GLN A 128 3.66 -13.95 -1.28
N VAL A 129 3.41 -12.69 -0.94
CA VAL A 129 3.55 -11.57 -1.86
C VAL A 129 5.03 -11.33 -2.09
N VAL A 130 5.47 -11.42 -3.35
CA VAL A 130 6.90 -11.28 -3.68
C VAL A 130 7.17 -9.90 -4.25
N ILE A 131 8.20 -9.23 -3.73
CA ILE A 131 8.73 -7.97 -4.25
C ILE A 131 9.88 -8.30 -5.21
N PHE A 132 9.76 -7.83 -6.45
CA PHE A 132 10.72 -8.02 -7.52
C PHE A 132 11.43 -6.71 -7.88
N LYS A 133 12.75 -6.79 -8.05
CA LYS A 133 13.59 -5.74 -8.65
C LYS A 133 13.77 -6.04 -10.13
N ASN A 134 13.05 -5.31 -10.98
CA ASN A 134 13.06 -5.57 -12.41
C ASN A 134 14.08 -4.66 -13.11
N THR A 135 15.25 -5.21 -13.44
CA THR A 135 16.24 -4.55 -14.31
C THR A 135 15.84 -4.55 -15.79
N ARG A 136 14.78 -5.30 -16.13
CA ARG A 136 14.05 -5.24 -17.39
C ARG A 136 12.56 -5.17 -17.08
N TRP A 137 11.97 -4.00 -17.25
CA TRP A 137 10.59 -3.70 -16.94
C TRP A 137 9.65 -4.48 -17.86
N PRO A 138 8.79 -5.33 -17.30
CA PRO A 138 7.98 -6.25 -18.10
C PRO A 138 6.68 -5.62 -18.62
N PHE A 139 6.37 -4.38 -18.24
CA PHE A 139 5.13 -3.69 -18.61
C PHE A 139 5.41 -2.62 -19.67
N THR A 140 5.26 -3.00 -20.94
CA THR A 140 5.54 -2.11 -22.08
C THR A 140 4.60 -0.90 -22.13
N THR A 141 3.39 -1.01 -21.61
CA THR A 141 2.40 0.08 -21.56
C THR A 141 2.49 0.95 -20.31
N ALA A 142 3.31 0.58 -19.33
CA ALA A 142 3.44 1.28 -18.06
C ALA A 142 4.91 1.64 -17.78
N ARG A 143 5.64 2.12 -18.78
CA ARG A 143 7.07 2.49 -18.67
C ARG A 143 7.32 3.63 -17.67
N SER A 144 6.37 4.54 -17.53
CA SER A 144 6.45 5.65 -16.57
C SER A 144 6.19 5.24 -15.12
N ALA A 145 5.71 4.01 -14.88
CA ALA A 145 5.48 3.53 -13.54
C ALA A 145 6.82 3.22 -12.84
N ILE A 146 7.01 3.83 -11.66
CA ILE A 146 8.18 3.60 -10.79
C ILE A 146 8.09 2.21 -10.15
N ALA A 147 6.88 1.82 -9.77
CA ALA A 147 6.53 0.53 -9.22
C ALA A 147 5.13 0.12 -9.69
N PHE A 148 4.79 -1.15 -9.54
CA PHE A 148 3.50 -1.67 -9.93
C PHE A 148 3.11 -2.89 -9.10
N THR A 149 1.96 -2.82 -8.43
CA THR A 149 1.34 -3.98 -7.76
C THR A 149 0.37 -4.67 -8.70
N SER A 150 0.68 -5.91 -9.07
CA SER A 150 -0.28 -6.79 -9.74
C SER A 150 -0.95 -7.67 -8.70
N PHE A 151 -2.27 -7.82 -8.76
CA PHE A 151 -3.02 -8.69 -7.86
C PHE A 151 -4.09 -9.49 -8.61
N CYS A 152 -4.54 -10.57 -7.97
CA CYS A 152 -5.56 -11.46 -8.48
C CYS A 152 -6.75 -11.45 -7.53
N THR A 153 -7.89 -10.99 -8.04
CA THR A 153 -9.15 -10.95 -7.32
C THR A 153 -10.10 -12.02 -7.85
N ASN A 154 -10.85 -12.65 -6.95
CA ASN A 154 -11.98 -13.47 -7.36
C ASN A 154 -13.19 -12.56 -7.63
N LYS A 155 -13.51 -12.34 -8.91
CA LYS A 155 -14.59 -11.45 -9.36
C LYS A 155 -16.02 -11.98 -9.10
N ASN A 156 -16.16 -13.14 -8.47
CA ASN A 156 -17.46 -13.81 -8.38
C ASN A 156 -18.46 -13.18 -7.39
N GLN A 157 -18.19 -12.01 -6.79
CA GLN A 157 -19.09 -11.37 -5.83
C GLN A 157 -19.17 -9.85 -6.00
N TYR A 158 -20.39 -9.31 -5.84
CA TYR A 158 -20.74 -7.88 -5.76
C TYR A 158 -20.30 -7.21 -4.44
N GLN A 159 -19.36 -7.82 -3.72
CA GLN A 159 -18.82 -7.37 -2.44
C GLN A 159 -17.30 -7.44 -2.53
N ILE A 160 -16.61 -6.49 -1.91
CA ILE A 160 -15.15 -6.30 -1.87
C ILE A 160 -14.41 -7.61 -2.19
N HIS A 161 -13.74 -7.64 -3.35
CA HIS A 161 -13.17 -8.86 -3.87
C HIS A 161 -12.13 -9.46 -2.92
N GLU A 162 -12.08 -10.79 -2.83
CA GLU A 162 -11.00 -11.45 -2.11
C GLU A 162 -9.74 -11.50 -2.98
N MET A 163 -8.64 -11.04 -2.42
CA MET A 163 -7.31 -11.16 -3.02
C MET A 163 -6.80 -12.58 -2.80
N GLY A 164 -6.49 -13.26 -3.89
CA GLY A 164 -5.92 -14.60 -3.89
C GLY A 164 -4.41 -14.60 -4.06
N ASN A 165 -3.82 -13.55 -4.64
CA ASN A 165 -2.39 -13.41 -4.88
C ASN A 165 -2.03 -11.95 -5.23
N ALA A 166 -0.81 -11.52 -4.94
CA ALA A 166 -0.26 -10.24 -5.36
C ALA A 166 1.27 -10.31 -5.54
N VAL A 167 1.81 -9.42 -6.37
CA VAL A 167 3.25 -9.18 -6.54
C VAL A 167 3.49 -7.68 -6.64
N ILE A 168 4.63 -7.23 -6.13
CA ILE A 168 5.11 -5.86 -6.29
C ILE A 168 6.31 -5.90 -7.24
N ASP A 169 6.24 -5.18 -8.34
CA ASP A 169 7.31 -5.02 -9.31
C ASP A 169 7.91 -3.61 -9.16
N LEU A 170 9.24 -3.49 -8.97
CA LEU A 170 9.96 -2.21 -8.94
C LEU A 170 10.74 -1.99 -10.23
N ASN A 171 10.59 -0.82 -10.85
CA ASN A 171 11.16 -0.50 -12.16
C ASN A 171 12.61 0.00 -12.06
N TYR A 172 13.54 -0.94 -11.97
CA TYR A 172 14.98 -0.63 -11.95
C TYR A 172 15.59 -0.46 -13.35
N GLU A 173 14.78 -0.61 -14.41
CA GLU A 173 15.22 -0.32 -15.78
C GLU A 173 15.23 1.20 -16.04
N ASP A 174 14.13 1.87 -15.68
CA ASP A 174 13.94 3.30 -15.94
C ASP A 174 14.19 4.18 -14.71
N PHE A 175 14.15 3.61 -13.51
CA PHE A 175 14.37 4.30 -12.23
C PHE A 175 15.42 3.57 -11.40
N PHE A 176 15.90 4.18 -10.32
CA PHE A 176 16.81 3.59 -9.32
C PHE A 176 18.18 3.10 -9.83
N ALA A 177 18.43 3.08 -11.15
CA ALA A 177 19.74 2.81 -11.75
C ALA A 177 20.61 4.07 -11.86
N SER A 178 21.93 3.87 -11.93
CA SER A 178 22.88 4.98 -12.12
C SER A 178 22.55 5.77 -13.39
N GLY A 179 22.51 7.11 -13.29
CA GLY A 179 22.13 8.01 -14.39
C GLY A 179 20.62 8.06 -14.69
N LYS A 180 19.78 7.41 -13.89
CA LYS A 180 18.31 7.48 -13.95
C LYS A 180 17.75 8.27 -12.76
N PRO A 181 16.48 8.70 -12.83
CA PRO A 181 15.80 9.25 -11.66
C PRO A 181 15.82 8.28 -10.48
N GLN A 182 16.01 8.84 -9.27
CA GLN A 182 16.14 8.11 -8.00
C GLN A 182 15.00 8.53 -7.07
N PRO A 183 13.75 8.12 -7.34
CA PRO A 183 12.65 8.44 -6.45
C PRO A 183 12.86 7.75 -5.09
N ASP A 184 12.18 8.22 -4.04
CA ASP A 184 12.33 7.66 -2.70
C ASP A 184 11.73 6.24 -2.62
N LEU A 185 12.57 5.23 -2.39
CA LEU A 185 12.16 3.82 -2.38
C LEU A 185 11.11 3.55 -1.30
N VAL A 186 11.27 4.16 -0.12
CA VAL A 186 10.35 3.99 1.02
C VAL A 186 8.94 4.46 0.65
N THR A 187 8.82 5.67 0.09
CA THR A 187 7.53 6.25 -0.30
C THR A 187 6.86 5.41 -1.39
N ASN A 188 7.62 4.96 -2.39
CA ASN A 188 7.07 4.09 -3.44
C ASN A 188 6.58 2.75 -2.86
N LEU A 189 7.36 2.08 -2.00
CA LEU A 189 6.89 0.84 -1.39
C LEU A 189 5.73 1.05 -0.42
N LEU A 190 5.70 2.17 0.30
CA LEU A 190 4.56 2.48 1.17
C LEU A 190 3.26 2.55 0.36
N HIS A 191 3.32 3.15 -0.83
CA HIS A 191 2.22 3.21 -1.79
C HIS A 191 1.83 1.81 -2.31
N GLU A 192 2.78 1.03 -2.83
CA GLU A 192 2.49 -0.31 -3.34
C GLU A 192 1.94 -1.26 -2.26
N LEU A 193 2.40 -1.14 -1.02
CA LEU A 193 1.85 -1.87 0.12
C LEU A 193 0.42 -1.44 0.47
N GLY A 194 0.02 -0.22 0.11
CA GLY A 194 -1.38 0.22 0.15
C GLY A 194 -2.25 -0.60 -0.79
N HIS A 195 -1.78 -0.81 -2.03
CA HIS A 195 -2.42 -1.72 -2.98
C HIS A 195 -2.51 -3.15 -2.47
N VAL A 196 -1.42 -3.67 -1.89
CA VAL A 196 -1.45 -4.99 -1.24
C VAL A 196 -2.42 -5.00 -0.06
N SER A 197 -2.62 -3.90 0.66
CA SER A 197 -3.62 -3.81 1.73
C SER A 197 -5.07 -3.74 1.21
N GLY A 198 -5.26 -3.70 -0.11
CA GLY A 198 -6.58 -3.65 -0.75
C GLY A 198 -7.07 -2.23 -1.01
N LEU A 199 -6.21 -1.23 -0.92
CA LEU A 199 -6.54 0.16 -1.26
C LEU A 199 -6.20 0.42 -2.72
N ASP A 200 -7.10 1.06 -3.45
CA ASP A 200 -6.82 1.59 -4.77
C ASP A 200 -6.67 3.11 -4.72
N HIS A 201 -6.30 3.70 -5.85
CA HIS A 201 -6.29 5.16 -5.99
C HIS A 201 -7.69 5.72 -5.80
N SER A 202 -7.77 6.83 -5.06
CA SER A 202 -9.04 7.50 -4.74
C SER A 202 -9.71 8.12 -5.96
N CYS A 203 -8.95 8.31 -7.04
CA CYS A 203 -9.41 8.67 -8.37
C CYS A 203 -8.59 7.86 -9.39
N ASN A 204 -9.06 7.73 -10.64
CA ASN A 204 -8.24 7.15 -11.71
C ASN A 204 -8.20 8.06 -12.95
N SER A 205 -7.22 7.82 -13.82
CA SER A 205 -7.09 8.52 -15.11
C SER A 205 -7.98 7.95 -16.21
N LYS A 206 -8.79 6.93 -15.90
CA LYS A 206 -9.77 6.38 -16.84
C LYS A 206 -11.00 7.31 -16.86
N SER A 207 -11.71 7.33 -17.99
CA SER A 207 -12.83 8.24 -18.19
C SER A 207 -13.89 8.12 -17.10
N GLU A 208 -14.52 9.25 -16.75
CA GLU A 208 -15.64 9.41 -15.78
C GLU A 208 -16.85 8.46 -16.03
N SER A 209 -16.81 7.68 -17.11
CA SER A 209 -17.78 6.64 -17.43
C SER A 209 -17.70 5.40 -16.53
N ASP A 210 -16.60 5.21 -15.79
CA ASP A 210 -16.51 4.15 -14.79
C ASP A 210 -17.08 4.65 -13.47
N SER A 211 -18.34 4.30 -13.16
CA SER A 211 -19.08 4.82 -12.01
C SER A 211 -18.48 4.48 -10.65
N GLU A 212 -17.49 3.59 -10.62
CA GLU A 212 -16.81 3.13 -9.40
C GLU A 212 -15.64 4.03 -8.98
N PHE A 213 -15.18 4.93 -9.87
CA PHE A 213 -14.07 5.84 -9.61
C PHE A 213 -14.46 7.29 -9.86
N VAL A 214 -13.91 8.20 -9.05
CA VAL A 214 -13.86 9.61 -9.41
C VAL A 214 -12.78 9.78 -10.48
N GLY A 215 -13.09 10.49 -11.58
CA GLY A 215 -12.06 10.83 -12.57
C GLY A 215 -11.07 11.83 -11.98
N CYS A 216 -9.76 11.62 -12.14
CA CYS A 216 -8.72 12.56 -11.72
C CYS A 216 -8.61 13.79 -12.67
N GLY A 217 -9.73 14.27 -13.23
CA GLY A 217 -9.74 15.46 -14.08
C GLY A 217 -9.14 16.68 -13.36
N SER A 218 -9.02 17.83 -14.04
CA SER A 218 -8.15 18.95 -13.63
C SER A 218 -8.25 19.48 -12.18
N ARG A 219 -9.27 19.13 -11.40
CA ARG A 219 -9.40 19.42 -9.95
C ARG A 219 -10.21 18.34 -9.22
N PRO A 220 -9.61 17.21 -8.80
CA PRO A 220 -10.28 16.36 -7.84
C PRO A 220 -10.49 17.15 -6.53
N PRO A 221 -11.53 16.85 -5.74
CA PRO A 221 -11.73 17.53 -4.46
C PRO A 221 -10.50 17.33 -3.55
N GLN A 222 -10.17 18.34 -2.73
CA GLN A 222 -8.92 18.38 -1.96
C GLN A 222 -8.77 17.15 -1.04
N GLU A 223 -9.88 16.65 -0.51
CA GLU A 223 -9.92 15.44 0.32
C GLU A 223 -9.42 14.18 -0.41
N TYR A 224 -9.48 14.13 -1.74
CA TYR A 224 -8.92 13.03 -2.54
C TYR A 224 -7.42 13.24 -2.80
N LEU A 225 -6.95 14.49 -2.90
CA LEU A 225 -5.54 14.83 -3.02
C LEU A 225 -4.76 14.50 -1.73
N ASP A 226 -5.42 14.67 -0.59
CA ASP A 226 -4.82 14.43 0.72
C ASP A 226 -4.83 12.93 1.11
N ALA A 227 -5.41 12.05 0.27
CA ALA A 227 -5.45 10.62 0.50
C ALA A 227 -4.09 9.96 0.26
N VAL A 228 -3.75 8.96 1.08
CA VAL A 228 -2.49 8.19 0.97
C VAL A 228 -2.34 7.48 -0.38
N MET A 229 -3.47 7.14 -1.01
CA MET A 229 -3.56 6.53 -2.33
C MET A 229 -4.18 7.53 -3.31
N TYR A 230 -3.38 8.50 -3.75
CA TYR A 230 -3.73 9.41 -4.84
C TYR A 230 -3.16 8.87 -6.16
N ALA A 231 -3.83 9.16 -7.29
CA ALA A 231 -3.30 8.79 -8.59
C ALA A 231 -2.04 9.60 -8.90
N TYR A 232 -0.97 8.92 -9.29
CA TYR A 232 0.22 9.62 -9.79
C TYR A 232 -0.10 10.19 -11.18
N ASP A 233 -0.41 11.49 -11.25
CA ASP A 233 -0.50 12.22 -12.52
C ASP A 233 0.92 12.58 -12.99
N VAL A 234 1.39 11.87 -14.03
CA VAL A 234 2.67 12.11 -14.71
C VAL A 234 2.61 13.26 -15.73
N SER A 235 1.53 14.04 -15.82
CA SER A 235 1.40 15.06 -16.86
C SER A 235 2.29 16.32 -16.68
N SER A 236 3.23 16.35 -15.73
CA SER A 236 4.17 17.48 -15.57
C SER A 236 5.63 17.09 -15.28
N ALA A 237 6.26 16.33 -16.18
CA ALA A 237 7.72 16.35 -16.36
C ALA A 237 8.07 16.52 -17.84
#